data_AF-A0A919N3V1-F1
#
_entry.id   AF-A0A919N3V1-F1
#
_cell.length_a   1.000
_cell.length_b   1.000
_cell.length_c   1.000
_cell.angle_alpha   90.00
_cell.angle_beta   90.00
_cell.angle_gamma   90.00
#
_symmetry.space_group_name_H-M   'P 1'
#
loop_
_entity.id
_entity.type
_entity.pdbx_description
1 polymer ?
#
loop_
_entity_poly.entity_id
_entity_poly.type
_entity_poly.pdbx_seq_one_letter_code
_entity_poly.pdbx_strand_id
1 'polypeptide(L)'
;MKCPPVDLRRAEVRWADYVDQPAAAEELAGSSLLHTDWNDTNVLISDRARLVDWGWATRGAPWLDPALWVIWLIASGHSPSAAEQWAGKVATWSSGSPESVTRFASANARFWASEGERTQDAWTLRLVNASASWAAHRRSLEI
;
A
#
# COMPACT_ATOMS: atom_id res chain seq x y z
N MET A 1 -9.43 0.69 -11.55
CA MET A 1 -10.63 0.01 -12.10
C MET A 1 -11.83 0.41 -11.27
N LYS A 2 -13.03 0.65 -11.84
CA LYS A 2 -14.22 0.94 -11.03
C LYS A 2 -14.57 -0.26 -10.14
N CYS A 3 -14.87 -0.01 -8.87
CA CYS A 3 -15.30 -1.05 -7.94
C CYS A 3 -16.69 -1.59 -8.35
N PRO A 4 -16.85 -2.92 -8.51
CA PRO A 4 -18.17 -3.52 -8.73
C PRO A 4 -19.05 -3.36 -7.48
N PRO A 5 -20.39 -3.48 -7.61
CA PRO A 5 -21.33 -3.37 -6.49
C PRO A 5 -21.38 -4.66 -5.66
N VAL A 6 -20.21 -5.08 -5.17
CA VAL A 6 -20.05 -6.23 -4.27
C VAL A 6 -19.51 -5.72 -2.94
N ASP A 7 -19.85 -6.40 -1.85
CA ASP A 7 -19.37 -6.02 -0.54
C ASP A 7 -17.87 -6.35 -0.42
N LEU A 8 -17.06 -5.32 -0.19
CA LEU A 8 -15.61 -5.40 -0.05
C LEU A 8 -15.19 -4.60 1.17
N ARG A 9 -13.99 -4.93 1.68
CA ARG A 9 -13.32 -4.08 2.65
C ARG A 9 -13.20 -2.67 2.10
N ARG A 10 -13.25 -1.68 2.99
CA ARG A 10 -13.09 -0.27 2.65
C ARG A 10 -11.76 0.23 3.18
N ALA A 11 -10.99 0.93 2.36
CA ALA A 11 -9.65 1.38 2.73
C ALA A 11 -9.70 2.33 3.95
N GLU A 12 -10.66 3.25 3.96
CA GLU A 12 -10.87 4.19 5.07
C GLU A 12 -11.22 3.49 6.40
N VAL A 13 -11.75 2.26 6.36
CA VAL A 13 -12.01 1.46 7.56
C VAL A 13 -10.79 0.63 7.92
N ARG A 14 -10.15 0.00 6.93
CA ARG A 14 -9.03 -0.94 7.14
C ARG A 14 -7.82 -0.26 7.79
N TRP A 15 -7.54 0.99 7.45
CA TRP A 15 -6.42 1.76 8.00
C TRP A 15 -6.85 2.80 9.06
N ALA A 16 -8.11 2.81 9.49
CA ALA A 16 -8.67 3.81 10.40
C ALA A 16 -7.88 3.94 11.71
N ASP A 17 -7.52 2.80 12.33
CA ASP A 17 -6.82 2.77 13.62
C ASP A 17 -5.34 3.19 13.51
N TYR A 18 -4.84 3.38 12.29
CA TYR A 18 -3.44 3.65 12.01
C TYR A 18 -3.18 5.03 11.42
N VAL A 19 -4.21 5.83 11.14
CA VAL A 19 -4.03 7.23 10.72
C VAL A 19 -4.00 8.16 11.93
N ASP A 20 -3.23 9.25 11.87
CA ASP A 20 -3.05 10.16 13.01
C ASP A 20 -4.31 10.98 13.33
N GLN A 21 -5.19 11.18 12.33
CA GLN A 21 -6.44 11.90 12.48
C GLN A 21 -7.53 11.20 11.66
N PRO A 22 -8.79 11.14 12.14
CA PRO A 22 -9.89 10.52 11.40
C PRO A 22 -10.07 11.06 9.98
N ALA A 23 -9.85 12.36 9.76
CA ALA A 23 -9.95 12.97 8.44
C ALA A 23 -8.94 12.41 7.42
N ALA A 24 -7.79 11.91 7.86
CA ALA A 24 -6.82 11.29 6.98
C ALA A 24 -7.28 9.91 6.47
N ALA A 25 -8.20 9.22 7.16
CA ALA A 25 -8.79 7.99 6.66
C ALA A 25 -9.67 8.25 5.42
N GLU A 26 -10.35 9.39 5.36
CA GLU A 26 -11.17 9.79 4.21
C GLU A 26 -10.33 9.98 2.94
N GLU A 27 -9.04 10.34 3.05
CA GLU A 27 -8.11 10.42 1.92
C GLU A 27 -7.85 9.05 1.26
N LEU A 28 -8.11 7.96 2.00
CA LEU A 28 -7.97 6.58 1.51
C LEU A 28 -9.26 6.09 0.83
N ALA A 29 -10.39 6.75 1.08
CA ALA A 29 -11.67 6.41 0.50
C ALA A 29 -11.67 6.60 -1.02
N GLY A 30 -12.53 5.84 -1.71
CA GLY A 30 -12.67 5.98 -3.15
C GLY A 30 -13.59 4.93 -3.76
N SER A 31 -13.74 4.97 -5.08
CA SER A 31 -14.63 4.10 -5.84
C SER A 31 -13.89 3.08 -6.71
N SER A 32 -12.58 2.90 -6.48
CA SER A 32 -11.77 1.95 -7.26
C SER A 32 -11.68 0.59 -6.58
N LEU A 33 -11.67 -0.47 -7.39
CA LEU A 33 -11.27 -1.80 -6.96
C LEU A 33 -9.74 -1.84 -6.82
N LEU A 34 -9.26 -2.22 -5.64
CA LEU A 34 -7.85 -2.36 -5.31
C LEU A 34 -7.56 -3.83 -5.00
N HIS A 35 -6.39 -4.31 -5.42
CA HIS A 35 -5.92 -5.64 -5.03
C HIS A 35 -5.40 -5.65 -3.59
N THR A 36 -4.63 -4.63 -3.24
CA THR A 36 -3.93 -4.43 -1.95
C THR A 36 -2.84 -5.43 -1.56
N ASP A 37 -2.71 -6.55 -2.27
CA ASP A 37 -1.67 -7.55 -2.00
C ASP A 37 -0.81 -7.86 -3.24
N TRP A 38 0.08 -6.93 -3.59
CA TRP A 38 0.96 -7.03 -4.76
C TRP A 38 2.23 -7.85 -4.50
N ASN A 39 2.11 -8.88 -3.66
CA ASN A 39 3.15 -9.88 -3.43
C ASN A 39 3.55 -10.55 -4.75
N ASP A 40 4.84 -10.88 -4.92
CA ASP A 40 5.36 -11.47 -6.15
C ASP A 40 4.74 -12.85 -6.44
N THR A 41 4.39 -13.61 -5.41
CA THR A 41 3.68 -14.90 -5.55
C THR A 41 2.26 -14.76 -6.10
N ASN A 42 1.67 -13.57 -6.06
CA ASN A 42 0.34 -13.27 -6.60
C ASN A 42 0.39 -12.78 -8.05
N VAL A 43 1.58 -12.69 -8.65
CA VAL A 43 1.77 -12.24 -10.03
C VAL A 43 2.20 -13.42 -10.90
N LEU A 44 1.29 -13.86 -11.77
CA LEU A 44 1.58 -14.89 -12.77
C LEU A 44 2.04 -14.23 -14.07
N ILE A 45 3.22 -14.63 -14.57
CA ILE A 45 3.81 -14.10 -15.81
C ILE A 45 3.69 -15.12 -16.94
N SER A 46 2.98 -14.73 -18.01
CA SER A 46 2.93 -15.44 -19.29
C SER A 46 3.13 -14.46 -20.46
N ASP A 47 2.27 -14.52 -21.49
CA ASP A 47 2.08 -13.46 -22.49
C ASP A 47 1.76 -12.07 -21.88
N ARG A 48 1.24 -12.05 -20.65
CA ARG A 48 0.98 -10.85 -19.84
C ARG A 48 1.10 -11.19 -18.36
N ALA A 49 1.24 -10.15 -17.53
CA ALA A 49 1.10 -10.29 -16.09
C ALA A 49 -0.38 -10.45 -15.72
N ARG A 50 -0.68 -11.35 -14.78
CA ARG A 50 -2.00 -11.52 -14.17
C ARG A 50 -1.87 -11.48 -12.66
N LEU A 51 -2.69 -10.66 -12.03
CA LEU A 51 -2.77 -10.57 -10.58
C LEU A 51 -3.89 -11.50 -10.07
N VAL A 52 -3.52 -12.41 -9.19
CA VAL A 52 -4.40 -13.43 -8.58
C VAL A 52 -4.48 -13.25 -7.07
N ASP A 53 -5.34 -14.01 -6.40
CA ASP A 53 -5.60 -13.91 -4.96
C ASP A 53 -6.24 -12.58 -4.51
N TRP A 54 -7.49 -12.39 -4.93
CA TRP A 54 -8.30 -11.22 -4.59
C TRP A 54 -8.94 -11.31 -3.19
N GLY A 55 -8.48 -12.19 -2.29
CA GLY A 55 -9.07 -12.39 -0.96
C GLY A 55 -9.05 -11.15 -0.06
N TRP A 56 -8.11 -10.23 -0.34
CA TRP A 56 -7.94 -8.94 0.34
C TRP A 56 -8.43 -7.73 -0.46
N ALA A 57 -9.15 -7.96 -1.55
CA ALA A 57 -9.68 -6.90 -2.39
C ALA A 57 -10.40 -5.83 -1.55
N THR A 58 -10.08 -4.57 -1.84
CA THR A 58 -10.50 -3.42 -1.06
C THR A 58 -11.02 -2.34 -2.00
N ARG A 59 -12.09 -1.65 -1.59
CA ARG A 59 -12.56 -0.43 -2.24
C ARG A 59 -11.83 0.77 -1.65
N GLY A 60 -11.25 1.63 -2.49
CA GLY A 60 -10.54 2.81 -2.02
C GLY A 60 -10.01 3.72 -3.13
N ALA A 61 -9.13 4.63 -2.76
CA ALA A 61 -8.45 5.54 -3.67
C ALA A 61 -7.48 4.77 -4.59
N PRO A 62 -7.45 5.07 -5.90
CA PRO A 62 -6.72 4.25 -6.89
C PRO A 62 -5.18 4.32 -6.77
N TRP A 63 -4.64 5.31 -6.08
CA TRP A 63 -3.20 5.43 -5.82
C TRP A 63 -2.71 4.49 -4.71
N LEU A 64 -3.60 3.85 -3.96
CA LEU A 64 -3.24 2.94 -2.87
C LEU A 64 -2.58 1.64 -3.35
N ASP A 65 -3.00 1.09 -4.49
CA ASP A 65 -2.36 -0.12 -5.05
C ASP A 65 -0.88 0.12 -5.39
N PRO A 66 -0.50 1.15 -6.17
CA PRO A 66 0.92 1.43 -6.39
C PRO A 66 1.66 1.81 -5.11
N ALA A 67 1.00 2.45 -4.12
CA ALA A 67 1.58 2.70 -2.80
C ALA A 67 1.92 1.43 -2.02
N LEU A 68 1.02 0.45 -2.01
CA LEU A 68 1.26 -0.85 -1.39
C LEU A 68 2.34 -1.63 -2.15
N TRP A 69 2.42 -1.46 -3.47
CA TRP A 69 3.47 -2.06 -4.27
C TRP A 69 4.87 -1.51 -3.95
N VAL A 70 5.00 -0.22 -3.59
CA VAL A 70 6.28 0.35 -3.10
C VAL A 70 6.85 -0.47 -1.95
N ILE A 71 6.02 -0.87 -0.98
CA ILE A 71 6.45 -1.68 0.17
C ILE A 71 6.98 -3.04 -0.29
N TRP A 72 6.28 -3.69 -1.24
CA TRP A 72 6.72 -4.96 -1.81
C TRP A 72 8.04 -4.87 -2.58
N LEU A 73 8.24 -3.79 -3.34
CA LEU A 73 9.51 -3.53 -4.03
C LEU A 73 10.66 -3.33 -3.04
N ILE A 74 10.43 -2.59 -1.95
CA ILE A 74 11.44 -2.40 -0.90
C ILE A 74 11.73 -3.72 -0.19
N ALA A 75 10.71 -4.50 0.15
CA ALA A 75 10.86 -5.83 0.74
C ALA A 75 11.64 -6.80 -0.17
N SER A 76 11.64 -6.53 -1.48
CA SER A 76 12.39 -7.27 -2.50
C SER A 76 13.79 -6.69 -2.78
N GLY A 77 14.22 -5.66 -2.03
CA GLY A 77 15.57 -5.12 -2.06
C GLY A 77 15.74 -3.77 -2.79
N HIS A 78 14.67 -3.14 -3.27
CA HIS A 78 14.76 -1.79 -3.81
C HIS A 78 14.93 -0.74 -2.71
N SER A 79 15.63 0.37 -3.00
CA SER A 79 15.57 1.55 -2.14
C SER A 79 14.20 2.22 -2.23
N PRO A 80 13.76 2.96 -1.19
CA PRO A 80 12.48 3.67 -1.24
C PRO A 80 12.31 4.58 -2.46
N SER A 81 13.34 5.35 -2.82
CA SER A 81 13.31 6.22 -4.00
C SER A 81 13.17 5.43 -5.31
N ALA A 82 13.90 4.31 -5.45
CA ALA A 82 13.79 3.47 -6.64
C ALA A 82 12.40 2.81 -6.74
N ALA A 83 11.82 2.40 -5.61
CA ALA A 83 10.49 1.83 -5.55
C ALA A 83 9.40 2.85 -5.95
N GLU A 84 9.48 4.10 -5.49
CA GLU A 84 8.56 5.17 -5.92
C GLU A 84 8.70 5.49 -7.41
N GLN A 85 9.91 5.45 -7.97
CA GLN A 85 10.10 5.63 -9.41
C GLN A 85 9.39 4.54 -10.22
N TRP A 86 9.32 3.30 -9.72
CA TRP A 86 8.54 2.23 -10.34
C TRP A 86 7.03 2.44 -10.15
N ALA A 87 6.58 2.80 -8.95
CA ALA A 87 5.18 3.14 -8.69
C ALA A 87 4.70 4.29 -9.59
N GLY A 88 5.56 5.27 -9.88
CA GLY A 88 5.30 6.38 -10.80
C GLY A 88 5.02 5.98 -12.25
N LYS A 89 5.32 4.73 -12.65
CA LYS A 89 4.94 4.19 -13.96
C LYS A 89 3.49 3.69 -13.99
N VAL A 90 2.85 3.55 -12.84
CA VAL A 90 1.44 3.18 -12.72
C VAL A 90 0.60 4.45 -12.79
N ALA A 91 -0.28 4.54 -13.79
CA ALA A 91 -1.03 5.76 -14.10
C ALA A 91 -1.86 6.32 -12.91
N THR A 92 -2.27 5.47 -11.97
CA THR A 92 -3.05 5.91 -10.81
C THR A 92 -2.21 6.49 -9.69
N TRP A 93 -0.88 6.33 -9.68
CA TRP A 93 0.00 6.86 -8.65
C TRP A 93 -0.14 8.39 -8.49
N SER A 94 -0.18 9.12 -9.60
CA SER A 94 -0.27 10.58 -9.60
C SER A 94 -1.61 11.14 -9.11
N SER A 95 -2.60 10.28 -8.82
CA SER A 95 -3.87 10.71 -8.22
C SER A 95 -3.79 10.89 -6.70
N GLY A 96 -2.74 10.36 -6.06
CA GLY A 96 -2.45 10.62 -4.65
C GLY A 96 -1.61 11.89 -4.51
N SER A 97 -2.00 12.78 -3.59
CA SER A 97 -1.15 13.93 -3.25
C SER A 97 0.12 13.46 -2.54
N PRO A 98 1.27 14.14 -2.67
CA PRO A 98 2.48 13.79 -1.93
C PRO A 98 2.24 13.70 -0.41
N GLU A 99 1.40 14.57 0.14
CA GLU A 99 1.04 14.62 1.56
C GLU A 99 0.22 13.38 1.98
N SER A 100 -0.80 13.02 1.18
CA SER A 100 -1.61 11.81 1.40
C SER A 100 -0.76 10.54 1.33
N VAL A 101 0.18 10.46 0.39
CA VAL A 101 1.11 9.34 0.27
C VAL A 101 2.01 9.26 1.50
N THR A 102 2.53 10.39 2.01
CA THR A 102 3.36 10.39 3.22
C THR A 102 2.58 9.98 4.47
N ARG A 103 1.35 10.50 4.64
CA ARG A 103 0.44 10.06 5.72
C ARG A 103 0.16 8.58 5.65
N PHE A 104 -0.17 8.07 4.47
CA PHE A 104 -0.44 6.65 4.28
C PHE A 104 0.80 5.78 4.52
N ALA A 105 1.99 6.19 4.08
CA ALA A 105 3.23 5.45 4.36
C ALA A 105 3.46 5.30 5.87
N SER A 106 3.24 6.38 6.64
CA SER A 106 3.33 6.33 8.12
C SER A 106 2.24 5.46 8.74
N ALA A 107 1.00 5.55 8.26
CA ALA A 107 -0.10 4.69 8.73
C ALA A 107 0.14 3.21 8.42
N ASN A 108 0.64 2.89 7.22
CA ASN A 108 0.92 1.52 6.82
C ASN A 108 2.10 0.92 7.59
N ALA A 109 3.11 1.72 7.95
CA ALA A 109 4.17 1.29 8.85
C ALA A 109 3.65 0.93 10.25
N ARG A 110 2.68 1.70 10.78
CA ARG A 110 2.02 1.35 12.06
C ARG A 110 1.18 0.07 11.95
N PHE A 111 0.48 -0.12 10.83
CA PHE A 111 -0.24 -1.36 10.54
C PHE A 111 0.70 -2.58 10.56
N TRP A 112 1.80 -2.53 9.82
CA TRP A 112 2.74 -3.65 9.78
C TRP A 112 3.47 -3.87 11.10
N ALA A 113 3.77 -2.82 11.87
CA ALA A 113 4.33 -2.98 13.21
C ALA A 113 3.40 -3.80 14.12
N SER A 114 2.10 -3.48 14.12
CA SER A 114 1.05 -4.22 14.85
C SER A 114 0.98 -5.69 14.41
N GLU A 115 1.00 -5.96 13.10
CA GLU A 115 1.01 -7.35 12.59
C GLU A 115 2.31 -8.11 12.95
N GLY A 116 3.44 -7.41 12.95
CA GLY A 116 4.74 -7.95 13.35
C GLY A 116 4.79 -8.41 14.81
N GLU A 117 4.14 -7.67 15.71
CA GLU A 117 4.00 -8.05 17.12
C GLU A 117 3.21 -9.35 17.31
N ARG A 118 2.28 -9.67 16.40
CA ARG A 118 1.37 -10.82 16.49
C ARG A 118 1.96 -12.11 15.94
N THR A 119 2.62 -12.07 14.78
CA THR A 119 2.97 -13.29 14.02
C THR A 119 4.48 -13.59 14.03
N GLN A 120 5.34 -12.58 14.26
CA GLN A 120 6.81 -12.66 14.40
C GLN A 120 7.56 -13.55 13.38
N ASP A 121 6.94 -13.90 12.25
CA ASP A 121 7.55 -14.73 11.22
C ASP A 121 8.43 -13.90 10.27
N ALA A 122 9.36 -14.57 9.58
CA ALA A 122 10.33 -13.91 8.71
C ALA A 122 9.69 -13.19 7.51
N TRP A 123 8.50 -13.59 7.06
CA TRP A 123 7.80 -12.91 5.97
C TRP A 123 7.19 -11.59 6.48
N THR A 124 6.50 -11.62 7.62
CA THR A 124 5.92 -10.42 8.24
C THR A 124 6.99 -9.39 8.59
N LEU A 125 8.12 -9.83 9.17
CA LEU A 125 9.23 -8.95 9.54
C LEU A 125 9.86 -8.22 8.33
N ARG A 126 9.84 -8.82 7.12
CA ARG A 126 10.29 -8.11 5.91
C ARG A 126 9.39 -6.92 5.58
N LEU A 127 8.08 -7.08 5.73
CA LEU A 127 7.11 -6.02 5.46
C LEU A 127 7.13 -4.95 6.55
N VAL A 128 7.38 -5.32 7.81
CA VAL A 128 7.65 -4.35 8.90
C VAL A 128 8.85 -3.46 8.54
N ASN A 129 9.98 -4.06 8.16
CA ASN A 129 11.18 -3.30 7.81
C ASN A 129 11.00 -2.43 6.56
N ALA A 130 10.34 -2.97 5.52
CA ALA A 130 10.10 -2.26 4.27
C ALA A 130 9.16 -1.06 4.47
N SER A 131 8.05 -1.26 5.18
CA SER A 131 7.08 -0.21 5.47
C SER A 131 7.69 0.90 6.35
N ALA A 132 8.47 0.54 7.37
CA ALA A 132 9.21 1.50 8.19
C ALA A 132 10.23 2.31 7.39
N SER A 133 10.99 1.64 6.50
CA SER A 133 11.98 2.30 5.63
C SER A 133 11.31 3.30 4.68
N TRP A 134 10.18 2.93 4.08
CA TRP A 134 9.43 3.83 3.22
C TRP A 134 8.88 5.04 3.97
N ALA A 135 8.27 4.82 5.13
CA ALA A 135 7.74 5.90 5.95
C ALA A 135 8.83 6.89 6.39
N ALA A 136 10.03 6.39 6.76
CA ALA A 136 11.17 7.24 7.09
C ALA A 136 11.64 8.07 5.88
N HIS A 137 11.69 7.46 4.69
CA HIS A 137 12.01 8.17 3.46
C HIS A 137 11.01 9.29 3.17
N ARG A 138 9.70 9.01 3.21
CA ARG A 138 8.65 10.01 2.94
C ARG A 138 8.75 11.22 3.88
N ARG A 139 8.91 10.99 5.19
CA ARG A 139 9.06 12.07 6.18
C ARG A 139 10.30 12.94 5.95
N SER A 140 11.37 12.38 5.40
CA SER A 140 12.57 13.17 5.07
C SER A 140 12.37 14.14 3.90
N LEU A 141 11.31 13.95 3.09
CA LEU A 141 10.96 14.82 1.96
C LEU A 141 10.03 15.97 2.36
N GLU A 142 9.51 15.99 3.61
CA GLU A 142 8.64 17.05 4.14
C GLU A 142 9.44 18.23 4.72
N ILE A 143 10.78 18.18 4.65
CA ILE A 143 11.71 19.20 5.12
C ILE A 143 11.98 20.25 4.03
#